data_AF-A0A5K1CSX6-F1
#
_entry.id   AF-A0A5K1CSX6-F1
#
_cell.length_a   1.000
_cell.length_b   1.000
_cell.length_c   1.000
_cell.angle_alpha   90.00
_cell.angle_beta   90.00
_cell.angle_gamma   90.00
#
_symmetry.space_group_name_H-M   'P 1'
#
loop_
_entity.id
_entity.type
_entity.pdbx_description
1 polymer ?
#
loop_
_entity_poly.entity_id
_entity_poly.type
_entity_poly.pdbx_seq_one_letter_code
_entity_poly.pdbx_strand_id
1 'polypeptide(L)' 'DSSWGIKAGVAAGLPVVGLTTSKPEQKLLDAGASLVIKDFEDSQLWKILEGIETPSS' A
#
# COMPACT_ATOMS: atom_id res chain seq x y z
N ASP A 1 3.78 5.23 6.20
CA ASP A 1 4.24 6.37 5.36
C ASP A 1 5.78 6.53 5.35
N SER A 2 6.54 5.89 6.25
CA SER A 2 8.00 5.83 6.16
C SER A 2 8.49 4.69 5.26
N SER A 3 9.58 4.93 4.52
CA SER A 3 10.21 3.91 3.67
C SER A 3 10.86 2.79 4.50
N TRP A 4 11.28 3.07 5.72
CA TRP A 4 11.87 2.07 6.61
C TRP A 4 10.82 1.08 7.13
N GLY A 5 9.65 1.58 7.56
CA GLY A 5 8.54 0.72 7.98
C GLY A 5 8.02 -0.16 6.85
N ILE A 6 7.96 0.37 5.63
CA ILE A 6 7.57 -0.42 4.44
C ILE A 6 8.56 -1.55 4.19
N LYS A 7 9.86 -1.23 4.13
CA LYS A 7 10.90 -2.24 3.91
C LYS A 7 10.90 -3.33 4.97
N ALA A 8 10.63 -2.98 6.23
CA ALA A 8 10.52 -3.97 7.31
C ALA A 8 9.34 -4.93 7.11
N GLY A 9 8.15 -4.42 6.77
CA GLY A 9 6.98 -5.26 6.48
C GLY A 9 7.19 -6.17 5.27
N VAL A 10 7.80 -5.64 4.20
CA VAL A 10 8.17 -6.42 3.01
C VAL A 10 9.17 -7.52 3.35
N ALA A 11 10.20 -7.21 4.16
CA ALA A 11 11.18 -8.19 4.61
C ALA A 11 10.57 -9.29 5.51
N ALA A 12 9.45 -9.01 6.16
CA ALA A 12 8.66 -10.00 6.90
C ALA A 12 7.73 -10.85 6.00
N GLY A 13 7.73 -10.62 4.68
CA GLY A 13 6.91 -11.36 3.72
C GLY A 13 5.44 -10.92 3.69
N LEU A 14 5.12 -9.75 4.24
CA LEU A 14 3.75 -9.23 4.28
C LEU A 14 3.50 -8.23 3.14
N PRO A 15 2.29 -8.19 2.55
CA PRO A 15 1.88 -7.07 1.72
C PRO A 15 1.78 -5.80 2.56
N VAL A 16 2.31 -4.69 2.06
CA VAL A 16 2.34 -3.42 2.80
C VAL A 16 1.61 -2.33 2.04
N VAL A 17 0.73 -1.62 2.74
CA VAL A 17 0.04 -0.42 2.24
C VAL A 17 0.81 0.84 2.65
N GLY A 18 1.28 1.62 1.68
CA GLY A 18 1.90 2.91 1.88
C GLY A 18 0.87 4.04 1.93
N LEU A 19 1.02 4.98 2.86
CA LEU A 19 0.17 6.16 2.96
C LEU A 19 0.96 7.41 2.52
N THR A 20 0.45 8.19 1.57
CA THR A 20 1.13 9.35 0.96
C THR A 20 1.01 10.65 1.78
N THR A 21 0.71 10.56 3.07
CA THR A 21 0.57 11.74 3.94
C THR A 21 1.87 12.55 4.10
N SER A 22 3.04 11.90 4.02
CA SER A 22 4.34 12.54 4.28
C SER A 22 5.37 12.37 3.16
N LYS A 23 5.15 11.46 2.21
CA LYS A 23 6.11 11.14 1.14
C LYS A 23 5.40 11.00 -0.21
N PRO A 24 6.07 11.37 -1.33
CA PRO A 24 5.56 11.10 -2.66
C PRO A 24 5.33 9.61 -2.89
N GLU A 25 4.28 9.28 -3.63
CA GLU A 25 3.87 7.92 -3.98
C GLU A 25 5.03 7.06 -4.48
N GLN A 26 5.81 7.57 -5.45
CA GLN A 26 6.93 6.85 -6.04
C GLN A 26 7.94 6.36 -4.99
N LYS A 27 8.21 7.15 -3.94
CA LYS A 27 9.16 6.73 -2.89
C LYS A 27 8.64 5.57 -2.03
N LEU A 28 7.32 5.42 -1.94
CA LEU A 28 6.70 4.31 -1.19
C LEU A 28 6.65 3.05 -2.06
N LEU A 29 6.38 3.20 -3.35
CA LEU A 29 6.48 2.12 -4.34
C LEU A 29 7.91 1.58 -4.44
N ASP A 30 8.91 2.45 -4.55
CA ASP A 30 10.33 2.06 -4.59
C ASP A 30 10.80 1.36 -3.29
N ALA A 31 10.09 1.58 -2.18
CA ALA A 31 10.35 0.90 -0.91
C ALA A 31 9.70 -0.49 -0.82
N GLY A 32 8.87 -0.86 -1.80
CA GLY A 32 8.20 -2.16 -1.90
C GLY A 32 6.75 -2.17 -1.42
N ALA A 33 6.08 -1.01 -1.30
CA ALA A 33 4.66 -0.99 -1.00
C ALA A 33 3.86 -1.70 -2.10
N SER A 34 2.93 -2.58 -1.71
CA SER A 34 2.06 -3.32 -2.62
C SER A 34 0.88 -2.48 -3.11
N LEU A 35 0.47 -1.52 -2.29
CA LEU A 35 -0.55 -0.52 -2.57
C LEU A 35 -0.10 0.80 -1.96
N VAL A 36 -0.38 1.91 -2.64
CA VAL A 36 -0.19 3.24 -2.08
C VAL A 36 -1.51 3.99 -2.13
N ILE A 37 -1.92 4.55 -0.99
CA ILE A 37 -3.19 5.27 -0.81
C ILE A 37 -2.93 6.66 -0.25
N LYS A 38 -3.88 7.58 -0.49
CA LYS A 38 -3.82 8.94 0.05
C LYS A 38 -4.36 9.04 1.47
N ASP A 39 -5.40 8.28 1.75
CA ASP A 39 -6.11 8.20 3.01
C ASP A 39 -6.79 6.83 3.11
N PHE A 40 -7.40 6.57 4.27
CA PHE A 40 -8.07 5.30 4.53
C PHE A 40 -9.45 5.19 3.84
N GLU A 41 -9.91 6.22 3.12
CA GLU A 41 -11.17 6.18 2.37
C GLU A 41 -10.97 5.65 0.95
N ASP A 42 -9.74 5.30 0.58
CA ASP A 42 -9.41 4.74 -0.73
C ASP A 42 -10.20 3.46 -1.01
N SER A 43 -11.05 3.51 -2.03
CA SER A 43 -11.91 2.38 -2.41
C SER A 43 -11.13 1.11 -2.79
N GLN A 44 -9.89 1.24 -3.26
CA GLN A 44 -9.05 0.09 -3.61
C GLN A 44 -8.56 -0.63 -2.35
N LEU A 45 -8.27 0.11 -1.27
CA LEU A 45 -7.95 -0.49 0.03
C LEU A 45 -9.11 -1.36 0.51
N TRP A 46 -10.33 -0.81 0.53
CA TRP A 46 -11.50 -1.53 1.03
C TRP A 46 -11.86 -2.74 0.17
N LYS A 47 -11.79 -2.63 -1.17
CA LYS A 47 -11.99 -3.79 -2.05
C LYS A 47 -11.04 -4.94 -1.73
N ILE A 48 -9.76 -4.65 -1.50
CA ILE A 48 -8.76 -5.67 -1.14
C ILE A 48 -9.05 -6.27 0.24
N LEU A 49 -9.36 -5.44 1.24
CA LEU A 49 -9.65 -5.92 2.60
C LEU A 49 -10.94 -6.73 2.69
N GLU A 50 -11.94 -6.39 1.89
CA GLU A 50 -13.21 -7.11 1.78
C GLU A 50 -13.09 -8.39 0.92
N GLY A 51 -11.94 -8.63 0.30
CA GLY A 51 -11.74 -9.77 -0.59
C GLY A 51 -12.54 -9.67 -1.89
N ILE A 52 -12.98 -8.46 -2.25
CA ILE A 52 -13.66 -8.19 -3.52
C ILE A 52 -12.57 -8.11 -4.60
N GLU A 53 -12.33 -9.24 -5.26
CA GLU A 53 -11.52 -9.26 -6.46
C GLU A 53 -12.19 -8.36 -7.51
N THR A 54 -11.48 -7.33 -7.99
CA THR A 54 -11.90 -6.63 -9.20
C THR A 54 -11.94 -7.65 -10.33
N PRO A 55 -13.08 -7.87 -11.01
CA PRO A 55 -13.14 -8.81 -12.10
C PRO A 55 -12.11 -8.39 -13.15
N SER A 56 -11.14 -9.27 -13.41
CA SER A 56 -10.21 -9.11 -14.53
C SER A 56 -11.04 -9.10 -15.80
N SER A 57 -11.12 -7.95 -16.46
CA SER A 57 -11.59 -7.86 -17.85
C SER A 57 -10.48 -8.26 -18.82
#